data_AF-A0A2I0NEK0-F1
#
_entry.id   AF-A0A2I0NEK0-F1
#
_cell.length_a   1.000
_cell.length_b   1.000
_cell.length_c   1.000
_cell.angle_alpha   90.00
_cell.angle_beta   90.00
_cell.angle_gamma   90.00
#
_symmetry.space_group_name_H-M   'P 1'
#
loop_
_entity.id
_entity.type
_entity.pdbx_description
1 polymer ?
#
loop_
_entity_poly.entity_id
_entity_poly.type
_entity_poly.pdbx_seq_one_letter_code
_entity_poly.pdbx_strand_id
1 'polypeptide(L)'
;MFEKLKEKLFSRNPKLPIFINSWNNRVIARKDEVFDAELLERAARMGKKFQNAPVAVSTSFIVEDMEKVLKKNPKIYGFITENLKFLDDLLDYVGRVKIPEQIISEISLIKENYSYNYHHIIAVTALSTRIARDFFLDDDKILEVAESCLLYDIGIGHVPAHIINKIGKLSDKEREIINFHPVYSALLLAHYYCDHNHPLIDTILKHHENLDGSGFPLKVANNNINSHILKISDTFDALISARPFRKFYSPKEAFKICEDLINAGKIAPDILPIIYSYYLFIDQYPED
;
A
#
# COMPACT_ATOMS: atom_id res chain seq x y z
N MET A 1 18.40 -6.67 15.60
CA MET A 1 17.68 -5.46 15.15
C MET A 1 16.17 -5.70 15.08
N PHE A 2 15.73 -6.82 14.48
CA PHE A 2 14.31 -7.21 14.40
C PHE A 2 13.62 -7.44 15.76
N GLU A 3 14.28 -8.11 16.72
CA GLU A 3 13.73 -8.31 18.09
C GLU A 3 13.46 -6.99 18.84
N LYS A 4 14.32 -5.97 18.68
CA LYS A 4 14.08 -4.63 19.25
C LYS A 4 12.97 -3.86 18.51
N LEU A 5 12.70 -4.21 17.24
CA LEU A 5 11.55 -3.69 16.49
C LEU A 5 10.25 -4.31 17.01
N LYS A 6 10.22 -5.63 17.29
CA LYS A 6 9.06 -6.34 17.86
C LYS A 6 8.57 -5.67 19.15
N GLU A 7 9.46 -5.44 20.13
CA GLU A 7 9.07 -4.80 21.41
C GLU A 7 8.48 -3.40 21.24
N LYS A 8 9.00 -2.59 20.32
CA LYS A 8 8.49 -1.22 20.07
C LYS A 8 7.18 -1.23 19.29
N LEU A 9 7.07 -2.07 18.25
CA LEU A 9 5.91 -2.18 17.38
C LEU A 9 4.65 -2.61 18.14
N PHE A 10 4.81 -3.55 19.07
CA PHE A 10 3.69 -4.16 19.80
C PHE A 10 3.49 -3.60 21.22
N SER A 11 4.23 -2.56 21.61
CA SER A 11 4.13 -1.97 22.96
C SER A 11 2.71 -1.56 23.39
N ARG A 12 1.81 -1.28 22.43
CA ARG A 12 0.41 -0.90 22.68
C ARG A 12 -0.59 -2.07 22.61
N ASN A 13 -0.18 -3.24 22.13
CA ASN A 13 -1.01 -4.45 22.02
C ASN A 13 -2.45 -4.18 21.54
N PRO A 14 -2.62 -3.56 20.35
CA PRO A 14 -3.95 -3.22 19.85
C PRO A 14 -4.76 -4.50 19.57
N LYS A 15 -6.06 -4.46 19.85
CA LYS A 15 -6.95 -5.61 19.59
C LYS A 15 -7.57 -5.52 18.20
N LEU A 16 -7.65 -6.67 17.52
CA LEU A 16 -8.29 -6.74 16.20
C LEU A 16 -9.78 -6.45 16.30
N PRO A 17 -10.32 -5.48 15.54
CA PRO A 17 -11.74 -5.12 15.64
C PRO A 17 -12.64 -6.07 14.83
N ILE A 18 -12.07 -6.93 13.97
CA ILE A 18 -12.75 -7.93 13.13
C ILE A 18 -11.99 -9.26 13.05
N PHE A 19 -12.63 -10.29 12.52
CA PHE A 19 -11.97 -11.53 12.12
C PHE A 19 -11.20 -11.33 10.82
N ILE A 20 -10.05 -11.97 10.68
CA ILE A 20 -9.28 -12.04 9.43
C ILE A 20 -9.27 -13.48 8.96
N ASN A 21 -9.75 -13.69 7.75
CA ASN A 21 -9.77 -14.99 7.08
C ASN A 21 -8.81 -14.95 5.88
N SER A 22 -8.32 -16.09 5.43
CA SER A 22 -7.71 -16.21 4.10
C SER A 22 -8.78 -16.21 3.00
N TRP A 23 -8.36 -16.09 1.73
CA TRP A 23 -9.19 -16.19 0.53
C TRP A 23 -10.12 -17.43 0.50
N ASN A 24 -9.72 -18.53 1.16
CA ASN A 24 -10.51 -19.76 1.28
C ASN A 24 -11.29 -19.89 2.61
N ASN A 25 -11.61 -18.76 3.25
CA ASN A 25 -12.41 -18.66 4.48
C ASN A 25 -11.81 -19.32 5.73
N ARG A 26 -10.50 -19.54 5.79
CA ARG A 26 -9.86 -20.03 7.02
C ARG A 26 -9.53 -18.86 7.93
N VAL A 27 -9.94 -18.95 9.19
CA VAL A 27 -9.64 -17.93 10.20
C VAL A 27 -8.13 -17.87 10.46
N ILE A 28 -7.49 -16.76 10.11
CA ILE A 28 -6.08 -16.44 10.41
C ILE A 28 -5.99 -15.82 11.81
N ALA A 29 -6.86 -14.84 12.08
CA ALA A 29 -6.93 -14.14 13.35
C ALA A 29 -8.38 -13.86 13.76
N ARG A 30 -8.65 -13.89 15.08
CA ARG A 30 -10.01 -13.67 15.60
C ARG A 30 -10.17 -12.23 16.06
N LYS A 31 -11.42 -11.77 16.03
CA LYS A 31 -11.79 -10.51 16.68
C LYS A 31 -11.38 -10.53 18.17
N ASP A 32 -10.94 -9.38 18.67
CA ASP A 32 -10.48 -9.11 20.03
C ASP A 32 -9.15 -9.79 20.42
N GLU A 33 -8.52 -10.55 19.52
CA GLU A 33 -7.13 -11.00 19.70
C GLU A 33 -6.18 -9.80 19.67
N VAL A 34 -5.14 -9.90 20.50
CA VAL A 34 -4.06 -8.90 20.53
C VAL A 34 -3.20 -9.07 19.28
N PHE A 35 -2.96 -7.96 18.59
CA PHE A 35 -1.97 -7.91 17.51
C PHE A 35 -0.57 -7.74 18.12
N ASP A 36 0.16 -8.85 18.16
CA ASP A 36 1.53 -8.95 18.65
C ASP A 36 2.39 -9.87 17.74
N ALA A 37 3.65 -10.06 18.12
CA ALA A 37 4.57 -10.94 17.41
C ALA A 37 4.10 -12.41 17.40
N GLU A 38 3.47 -12.88 18.48
CA GLU A 38 2.98 -14.26 18.58
C GLU A 38 1.85 -14.52 17.57
N LEU A 39 0.98 -13.54 17.36
CA LEU A 39 -0.08 -13.62 16.36
C LEU A 39 0.48 -13.70 14.93
N LEU A 40 1.46 -12.87 14.58
CA LEU A 40 2.13 -12.94 13.27
C LEU A 40 2.84 -14.29 13.09
N GLU A 41 3.55 -14.77 14.11
CA GLU A 41 4.20 -16.08 14.10
C GLU A 41 3.20 -17.22 13.91
N ARG A 42 2.03 -17.14 14.55
CA ARG A 42 0.93 -18.08 14.34
C ARG A 42 0.39 -18.01 12.92
N ALA A 43 0.13 -16.82 12.39
CA ALA A 43 -0.34 -16.64 11.01
C ALA A 43 0.62 -17.29 10.00
N ALA A 44 1.92 -17.06 10.15
CA ALA A 44 2.96 -17.65 9.31
C ALA A 44 3.03 -19.17 9.39
N ARG A 45 2.92 -19.75 10.59
CA ARG A 45 2.86 -21.22 10.75
C ARG A 45 1.65 -21.84 10.06
N MET A 46 0.51 -21.15 10.04
CA MET A 46 -0.71 -21.64 9.40
C MET A 46 -0.60 -21.70 7.87
N GLY A 47 0.21 -20.82 7.27
CA GLY A 47 0.40 -20.72 5.82
C GLY A 47 1.22 -21.85 5.21
N LYS A 48 2.17 -22.42 5.98
CA LYS A 48 3.10 -23.46 5.49
C LYS A 48 2.43 -24.65 4.82
N LYS A 49 1.18 -24.95 5.18
CA LYS A 49 0.38 -26.04 4.60
C LYS A 49 -0.07 -25.79 3.15
N PHE A 50 0.09 -24.57 2.65
CA PHE A 50 -0.38 -24.11 1.33
C PHE A 50 0.75 -23.49 0.49
N GLN A 51 2.00 -23.67 0.91
CA GLN A 51 3.14 -23.02 0.26
C GLN A 51 3.37 -23.63 -1.12
N ASN A 52 3.20 -22.79 -2.14
CA ASN A 52 3.62 -23.05 -3.51
C ASN A 52 4.77 -22.10 -3.85
N ALA A 53 5.51 -22.39 -4.92
CA ALA A 53 6.52 -21.47 -5.41
C ALA A 53 5.87 -20.13 -5.83
N PRO A 54 6.42 -18.97 -5.42
CA PRO A 54 5.95 -17.67 -5.88
C PRO A 54 6.00 -17.57 -7.41
N VAL A 55 4.99 -16.93 -7.98
CA VAL A 55 4.87 -16.69 -9.43
C VAL A 55 5.13 -15.23 -9.74
N ALA A 56 5.67 -14.96 -10.93
CA ALA A 56 5.91 -13.59 -11.35
C ALA A 56 4.57 -12.87 -11.62
N VAL A 57 4.44 -11.62 -11.19
CA VAL A 57 3.22 -10.81 -11.39
C VAL A 57 2.86 -10.66 -12.87
N SER A 58 3.85 -10.69 -13.76
CA SER A 58 3.69 -10.74 -15.22
C SER A 58 2.91 -11.94 -15.75
N THR A 59 2.74 -13.02 -14.98
CA THR A 59 1.90 -14.17 -15.36
C THR A 59 0.43 -14.01 -14.95
N SER A 60 0.05 -12.82 -14.47
CA SER A 60 -1.30 -12.51 -13.98
C SER A 60 -1.92 -11.33 -14.76
N PHE A 61 -3.14 -10.94 -14.39
CA PHE A 61 -3.84 -9.78 -14.97
C PHE A 61 -3.27 -8.41 -14.54
N ILE A 62 -2.40 -8.38 -13.52
CA ILE A 62 -2.03 -7.15 -12.80
C ILE A 62 -1.24 -6.17 -13.69
N VAL A 63 -0.25 -6.66 -14.45
CA VAL A 63 0.57 -5.79 -15.32
C VAL A 63 -0.28 -5.18 -16.45
N GLU A 64 -1.12 -5.99 -17.08
CA GLU A 64 -2.01 -5.54 -18.16
C GLU A 64 -3.02 -4.50 -17.64
N ASP A 65 -3.61 -4.75 -16.47
CA ASP A 65 -4.50 -3.79 -15.83
C ASP A 65 -3.79 -2.51 -15.43
N MET A 66 -2.55 -2.60 -14.94
CA MET A 66 -1.73 -1.43 -14.60
C MET A 66 -1.51 -0.53 -15.81
N GLU A 67 -1.09 -1.12 -16.93
CA GLU A 67 -0.93 -0.39 -18.17
C GLU A 67 -2.24 0.31 -18.59
N LYS A 68 -3.38 -0.40 -18.51
CA LYS A 68 -4.70 0.17 -18.84
C LYS A 68 -5.09 1.31 -17.91
N VAL A 69 -4.90 1.17 -16.60
CA VAL A 69 -5.24 2.20 -15.59
C VAL A 69 -4.43 3.47 -15.84
N LEU A 70 -3.13 3.32 -16.08
CA LEU A 70 -2.23 4.44 -16.36
C LEU A 70 -2.61 5.14 -17.66
N LYS A 71 -2.76 4.39 -18.77
CA LYS A 71 -3.09 4.95 -20.10
C LYS A 71 -4.49 5.57 -20.18
N LYS A 72 -5.44 5.12 -19.35
CA LYS A 72 -6.80 5.68 -19.32
C LYS A 72 -6.84 7.07 -18.68
N ASN A 73 -5.87 7.42 -17.84
CA ASN A 73 -5.84 8.70 -17.12
C ASN A 73 -4.54 9.47 -17.39
N PRO A 74 -4.23 9.81 -18.66
CA PRO A 74 -2.96 10.41 -19.04
C PRO A 74 -2.76 11.82 -18.44
N LYS A 75 -3.85 12.54 -18.14
CA LYS A 75 -3.78 13.84 -17.44
C LYS A 75 -3.23 13.71 -16.01
N ILE A 76 -3.38 12.54 -15.40
CA ILE A 76 -2.94 12.27 -14.02
C ILE A 76 -1.58 11.58 -14.02
N TYR A 77 -1.39 10.58 -14.88
CA TYR A 77 -0.19 9.74 -14.92
C TYR A 77 0.76 10.07 -16.08
N GLY A 78 0.62 11.23 -16.72
CA GLY A 78 1.39 11.64 -17.90
C GLY A 78 2.90 11.54 -17.70
N PHE A 79 3.40 11.90 -16.51
CA PHE A 79 4.83 11.79 -16.16
C PHE A 79 5.36 10.35 -16.14
N ILE A 80 4.47 9.36 -16.11
CA ILE A 80 4.77 7.94 -16.30
C ILE A 80 4.51 7.54 -17.76
N THR A 81 3.36 7.92 -18.33
CA THR A 81 2.86 7.36 -19.59
C THR A 81 3.36 8.04 -20.87
N GLU A 82 3.80 9.30 -20.81
CA GLU A 82 4.26 10.04 -22.00
C GLU A 82 5.62 9.56 -22.50
N ASN A 83 6.46 9.05 -21.60
CA ASN A 83 7.72 8.41 -21.96
C ASN A 83 7.52 6.89 -21.97
N LEU A 84 7.39 6.31 -23.16
CA LEU A 84 7.18 4.86 -23.32
C LEU A 84 8.26 4.02 -22.65
N LYS A 85 9.52 4.49 -22.64
CA LYS A 85 10.59 3.79 -21.94
C LYS A 85 10.35 3.75 -20.43
N PHE A 86 9.85 4.84 -19.84
CA PHE A 86 9.53 4.86 -18.41
C PHE A 86 8.37 3.93 -18.06
N LEU A 87 7.37 3.84 -18.93
CA LEU A 87 6.27 2.90 -18.76
C LEU A 87 6.77 1.45 -18.87
N ASP A 88 7.53 1.11 -19.91
CA ASP A 88 8.06 -0.24 -20.12
C ASP A 88 8.96 -0.69 -18.97
N ASP A 89 9.90 0.17 -18.54
CA ASP A 89 10.78 -0.11 -17.39
C ASP A 89 9.96 -0.38 -16.12
N LEU A 90 8.92 0.44 -15.86
CA LEU A 90 8.04 0.28 -14.70
C LEU A 90 7.25 -1.02 -14.74
N LEU A 91 6.65 -1.35 -15.89
CA LEU A 91 5.88 -2.58 -16.07
C LEU A 91 6.78 -3.82 -15.94
N ASP A 92 8.03 -3.74 -16.39
CA ASP A 92 9.03 -4.78 -16.19
C ASP A 92 9.38 -4.98 -14.71
N TYR A 93 9.66 -3.90 -13.95
CA TYR A 93 9.91 -4.00 -12.51
C TYR A 93 8.75 -4.67 -11.78
N VAL A 94 7.52 -4.20 -12.01
CA VAL A 94 6.31 -4.78 -11.40
C VAL A 94 6.13 -6.23 -11.88
N GLY A 95 6.34 -6.51 -13.16
CA GLY A 95 6.19 -7.84 -13.75
C GLY A 95 7.18 -8.88 -13.21
N ARG A 96 8.37 -8.45 -12.77
CA ARG A 96 9.40 -9.28 -12.14
C ARG A 96 9.14 -9.63 -10.68
N VAL A 97 8.27 -8.88 -9.99
CA VAL A 97 7.88 -9.17 -8.60
C VAL A 97 7.32 -10.59 -8.53
N LYS A 98 7.76 -11.37 -7.54
CA LYS A 98 7.30 -12.75 -7.35
C LYS A 98 6.48 -12.87 -6.07
N ILE A 99 5.22 -13.23 -6.21
CA ILE A 99 4.28 -13.35 -5.08
C ILE A 99 3.65 -14.74 -5.01
N PRO A 100 3.26 -15.24 -3.82
CA PRO A 100 2.40 -16.40 -3.71
C PRO A 100 1.11 -16.25 -4.53
N GLU A 101 0.70 -17.28 -5.26
CA GLU A 101 -0.50 -17.27 -6.11
C GLU A 101 -1.79 -16.94 -5.33
N GLN A 102 -1.83 -17.29 -4.04
CA GLN A 102 -2.91 -16.95 -3.14
C GLN A 102 -3.11 -15.44 -3.01
N ILE A 103 -2.04 -14.66 -3.08
CA ILE A 103 -2.11 -13.19 -3.05
C ILE A 103 -2.75 -12.65 -4.34
N ILE A 104 -2.48 -13.28 -5.49
CA ILE A 104 -3.17 -12.93 -6.75
C ILE A 104 -4.69 -13.16 -6.58
N SER A 105 -5.07 -14.22 -5.86
CA SER A 105 -6.49 -14.50 -5.57
C SER A 105 -7.11 -13.41 -4.68
N GLU A 106 -6.41 -12.93 -3.64
CA GLU A 106 -6.87 -11.79 -2.83
C GLU A 106 -7.04 -10.52 -3.67
N ILE A 107 -6.06 -10.21 -4.53
CA ILE A 107 -6.12 -9.05 -5.43
C ILE A 107 -7.29 -9.20 -6.42
N SER A 108 -7.57 -10.40 -6.92
CA SER A 108 -8.72 -10.68 -7.80
C SER A 108 -10.05 -10.41 -7.08
N LEU A 109 -10.18 -10.83 -5.82
CA LEU A 109 -11.39 -10.55 -5.03
C LEU A 109 -11.59 -9.04 -4.82
N ILE A 110 -10.50 -8.28 -4.57
CA ILE A 110 -10.58 -6.81 -4.46
C ILE A 110 -10.97 -6.21 -5.81
N LYS A 111 -10.39 -6.67 -6.92
CA LYS A 111 -10.74 -6.22 -8.28
C LYS A 111 -12.23 -6.40 -8.57
N GLU A 112 -12.81 -7.54 -8.21
CA GLU A 112 -14.22 -7.86 -8.47
C GLU A 112 -15.19 -7.09 -7.58
N ASN A 113 -14.85 -6.88 -6.31
CA ASN A 113 -15.78 -6.35 -5.30
C ASN A 113 -15.58 -4.87 -4.97
N TYR A 114 -14.37 -4.34 -5.18
CA TYR A 114 -13.94 -3.00 -4.74
C TYR A 114 -13.11 -2.31 -5.83
N SER A 115 -13.74 -2.02 -6.98
CA SER A 115 -13.07 -1.48 -8.17
C SER A 115 -12.26 -0.20 -7.91
N TYR A 116 -12.75 0.69 -7.04
CA TYR A 116 -12.01 1.89 -6.64
C TYR A 116 -10.70 1.53 -5.92
N ASN A 117 -10.76 0.68 -4.90
CA ASN A 117 -9.59 0.26 -4.12
C ASN A 117 -8.59 -0.51 -4.98
N TYR A 118 -9.08 -1.34 -5.90
CA TYR A 118 -8.20 -2.02 -6.85
C TYR A 118 -7.44 -1.04 -7.74
N HIS A 119 -8.12 -0.09 -8.38
CA HIS A 119 -7.45 0.94 -9.19
C HIS A 119 -6.45 1.76 -8.38
N HIS A 120 -6.80 2.08 -7.13
CA HIS A 120 -5.93 2.79 -6.21
C HIS A 120 -4.66 2.00 -5.89
N ILE A 121 -4.76 0.71 -5.57
CA ILE A 121 -3.59 -0.17 -5.36
C ILE A 121 -2.68 -0.16 -6.59
N ILE A 122 -3.26 -0.31 -7.77
CA ILE A 122 -2.52 -0.33 -9.04
C ILE A 122 -1.81 1.01 -9.30
N ALA A 123 -2.52 2.13 -9.13
CA ALA A 123 -1.96 3.47 -9.29
C ALA A 123 -0.82 3.73 -8.29
N VAL A 124 -1.04 3.44 -7.00
CA VAL A 124 -0.05 3.62 -5.94
C VAL A 124 1.18 2.75 -6.17
N THR A 125 1.01 1.52 -6.66
CA THR A 125 2.13 0.64 -7.04
C THR A 125 2.98 1.28 -8.13
N ALA A 126 2.35 1.80 -9.19
CA ALA A 126 3.05 2.46 -10.29
C ALA A 126 3.77 3.73 -9.81
N LEU A 127 3.07 4.61 -9.08
CA LEU A 127 3.63 5.84 -8.52
C LEU A 127 4.84 5.56 -7.63
N SER A 128 4.71 4.60 -6.71
CA SER A 128 5.77 4.26 -5.74
C SER A 128 6.97 3.63 -6.44
N THR A 129 6.75 2.75 -7.42
CA THR A 129 7.82 2.14 -8.22
C THR A 129 8.57 3.19 -9.03
N ARG A 130 7.84 4.15 -9.61
CA ARG A 130 8.42 5.28 -10.34
C ARG A 130 9.28 6.15 -9.43
N ILE A 131 8.82 6.46 -8.21
CA ILE A 131 9.60 7.21 -7.22
C ILE A 131 10.83 6.41 -6.78
N ALA A 132 10.66 5.12 -6.46
CA ALA A 132 11.75 4.25 -6.04
C ALA A 132 12.86 4.19 -7.08
N ARG A 133 12.53 4.16 -8.38
CA ARG A 133 13.51 4.20 -9.47
C ARG A 133 14.29 5.51 -9.55
N ASP A 134 13.68 6.64 -9.17
CA ASP A 134 14.39 7.93 -9.11
C ASP A 134 15.15 8.13 -7.79
N PHE A 135 14.73 7.43 -6.73
CA PHE A 135 15.31 7.57 -5.40
C PHE A 135 16.48 6.60 -5.17
N PHE A 136 16.34 5.36 -5.62
CA PHE A 136 17.33 4.29 -5.43
C PHE A 136 18.11 4.03 -6.72
N LEU A 137 19.37 3.66 -6.55
CA LEU A 137 20.21 3.12 -7.63
C LEU A 137 20.24 1.58 -7.63
N ASP A 138 19.60 0.96 -6.64
CA ASP A 138 19.62 -0.48 -6.39
C ASP A 138 18.31 -1.13 -6.85
N ASP A 139 18.40 -1.99 -7.87
CA ASP A 139 17.27 -2.71 -8.45
C ASP A 139 16.53 -3.55 -7.42
N ASP A 140 17.22 -4.14 -6.44
CA ASP A 140 16.59 -4.96 -5.41
C ASP A 140 15.72 -4.09 -4.49
N LYS A 141 16.13 -2.84 -4.23
CA LYS A 141 15.33 -1.87 -3.48
C LYS A 141 14.10 -1.41 -4.24
N ILE A 142 14.23 -1.23 -5.56
CA ILE A 142 13.10 -0.88 -6.42
C ILE A 142 12.08 -2.02 -6.44
N LEU A 143 12.53 -3.26 -6.57
CA LEU A 143 11.67 -4.45 -6.52
C LEU A 143 10.99 -4.60 -5.15
N GLU A 144 11.71 -4.36 -4.05
CA GLU A 144 11.15 -4.37 -2.69
C GLU A 144 10.03 -3.33 -2.53
N VAL A 145 10.21 -2.12 -3.08
CA VAL A 145 9.14 -1.10 -3.08
C VAL A 145 7.97 -1.54 -3.94
N ALA A 146 8.21 -1.99 -5.17
CA ALA A 146 7.14 -2.45 -6.07
C ALA A 146 6.30 -3.57 -5.42
N GLU A 147 6.95 -4.54 -4.78
CA GLU A 147 6.28 -5.62 -4.05
C GLU A 147 5.50 -5.08 -2.85
N SER A 148 6.10 -4.24 -2.00
CA SER A 148 5.39 -3.68 -0.84
C SER A 148 4.15 -2.88 -1.24
N CYS A 149 4.23 -2.10 -2.33
CA CYS A 149 3.17 -1.23 -2.78
C CYS A 149 2.07 -1.95 -3.56
N LEU A 150 2.35 -3.12 -4.13
CA LEU A 150 1.29 -3.99 -4.68
C LEU A 150 0.47 -4.63 -3.55
N LEU A 151 1.09 -4.85 -2.39
CA LEU A 151 0.54 -5.69 -1.33
C LEU A 151 0.04 -4.92 -0.10
N TYR A 152 0.31 -3.61 -0.02
CA TYR A 152 0.05 -2.82 1.19
C TYR A 152 -1.40 -2.83 1.66
N ASP A 153 -2.35 -2.85 0.73
CA ASP A 153 -3.77 -2.68 1.03
C ASP A 153 -4.61 -3.92 0.71
N ILE A 154 -4.00 -5.11 0.60
CA ILE A 154 -4.78 -6.36 0.41
C ILE A 154 -5.73 -6.63 1.59
N GLY A 155 -5.39 -6.12 2.78
CA GLY A 155 -6.22 -6.15 3.97
C GLY A 155 -7.55 -5.42 3.84
N ILE A 156 -7.68 -4.47 2.90
CA ILE A 156 -8.94 -3.74 2.69
C ILE A 156 -10.08 -4.66 2.26
N GLY A 157 -9.77 -5.77 1.58
CA GLY A 157 -10.74 -6.77 1.16
C GLY A 157 -11.51 -7.41 2.31
N HIS A 158 -10.97 -7.34 3.54
CA HIS A 158 -11.59 -7.87 4.75
C HIS A 158 -12.41 -6.85 5.54
N VAL A 159 -12.35 -5.57 5.17
CA VAL A 159 -13.21 -4.55 5.79
C VAL A 159 -14.66 -4.81 5.36
N PRO A 160 -15.64 -4.81 6.30
CA PRO A 160 -17.03 -5.05 5.94
C PRO A 160 -17.53 -4.10 4.83
N ALA A 161 -18.22 -4.65 3.84
CA ALA A 161 -18.70 -3.92 2.66
C ALA A 161 -19.51 -2.65 3.01
N HIS A 162 -20.33 -2.71 4.07
CA HIS A 162 -21.14 -1.57 4.52
C HIS A 162 -20.32 -0.43 5.13
N ILE A 163 -19.06 -0.69 5.52
CA ILE A 163 -18.12 0.31 6.07
C ILE A 163 -17.30 0.91 4.92
N ILE A 164 -16.69 0.06 4.08
CA ILE A 164 -15.83 0.51 2.98
C ILE A 164 -16.61 1.31 1.91
N ASN A 165 -17.86 0.93 1.65
CA ASN A 165 -18.73 1.62 0.69
C ASN A 165 -19.63 2.69 1.33
N LYS A 166 -19.38 3.05 2.60
CA LYS A 166 -20.26 3.98 3.32
C LYS A 166 -20.23 5.36 2.70
N ILE A 167 -21.43 5.88 2.38
CA ILE A 167 -21.62 7.26 1.94
C ILE A 167 -21.71 8.16 3.18
N GLY A 168 -20.78 9.11 3.31
CA GLY A 168 -20.76 10.07 4.41
C GLY A 168 -19.72 9.75 5.49
N LYS A 169 -19.91 10.31 6.69
CA LYS A 169 -18.93 10.19 7.77
C LYS A 169 -18.96 8.80 8.40
N LEU A 170 -17.78 8.20 8.55
CA LEU A 170 -17.55 7.04 9.40
C LEU A 170 -17.66 7.45 10.88
N SER A 171 -18.33 6.61 11.67
CA SER A 171 -18.24 6.63 13.14
C SER A 171 -16.83 6.25 13.59
N ASP A 172 -16.50 6.53 14.85
CA ASP A 172 -15.17 6.23 15.38
C ASP A 172 -14.83 4.74 15.33
N LYS A 173 -15.83 3.88 15.56
CA LYS A 173 -15.67 2.42 15.47
C LYS A 173 -15.46 1.92 14.04
N GLU A 174 -16.20 2.49 13.08
CA GLU A 174 -16.01 2.17 11.66
C GLU A 174 -14.64 2.64 11.16
N ARG A 175 -14.21 3.81 11.63
CA ARG A 175 -12.89 4.37 11.32
C ARG A 175 -11.77 3.52 11.93
N GLU A 176 -11.94 3.03 13.15
CA GLU A 176 -11.01 2.09 13.78
C GLU A 176 -10.87 0.82 12.92
N ILE A 177 -11.98 0.23 12.47
CA ILE A 177 -11.95 -0.97 11.61
C ILE A 177 -11.16 -0.73 10.32
N ILE A 178 -11.34 0.43 9.65
CA ILE A 178 -10.59 0.77 8.44
C ILE A 178 -9.12 1.05 8.76
N ASN A 179 -8.81 1.76 9.85
CA ASN A 179 -7.43 2.13 10.19
C ASN A 179 -6.54 0.90 10.50
N PHE A 180 -7.15 -0.27 10.77
CA PHE A 180 -6.44 -1.53 10.95
C PHE A 180 -6.15 -2.30 9.65
N HIS A 181 -6.54 -1.80 8.47
CA HIS A 181 -6.16 -2.46 7.20
C HIS A 181 -4.66 -2.78 7.05
N PRO A 182 -3.70 -1.96 7.57
CA PRO A 182 -2.28 -2.33 7.48
C PRO A 182 -1.97 -3.59 8.31
N VAL A 183 -2.64 -3.74 9.46
CA VAL A 183 -2.53 -4.93 10.32
C VAL A 183 -3.12 -6.16 9.61
N TYR A 184 -4.24 -5.99 8.92
CA TYR A 184 -4.86 -7.09 8.17
C TYR A 184 -3.94 -7.56 7.04
N SER A 185 -3.38 -6.63 6.25
CA SER A 185 -2.39 -6.92 5.21
C SER A 185 -1.17 -7.64 5.80
N ALA A 186 -0.62 -7.17 6.92
CA ALA A 186 0.52 -7.80 7.58
C ALA A 186 0.25 -9.25 8.01
N LEU A 187 -0.94 -9.54 8.54
CA LEU A 187 -1.34 -10.90 8.92
C LEU A 187 -1.47 -11.82 7.70
N LEU A 188 -2.06 -11.32 6.61
CA LEU A 188 -2.18 -12.04 5.34
C LEU A 188 -0.81 -12.32 4.75
N LEU A 189 0.10 -11.35 4.77
CA LEU A 189 1.46 -11.53 4.25
C LEU A 189 2.27 -12.50 5.09
N ALA A 190 2.23 -12.37 6.41
CA ALA A 190 2.86 -13.34 7.29
C ALA A 190 2.36 -14.75 6.97
N HIS A 191 1.05 -14.90 6.76
CA HIS A 191 0.43 -16.15 6.35
C HIS A 191 0.92 -16.65 4.98
N TYR A 192 0.77 -15.87 3.91
CA TYR A 192 1.05 -16.34 2.54
C TYR A 192 2.54 -16.53 2.25
N TYR A 193 3.42 -15.67 2.77
CA TYR A 193 4.86 -15.86 2.67
C TYR A 193 5.40 -16.91 3.66
N CYS A 194 4.56 -17.36 4.60
CA CYS A 194 4.97 -18.26 5.68
C CYS A 194 6.13 -17.69 6.53
N ASP A 195 6.24 -16.36 6.56
CA ASP A 195 7.30 -15.63 7.25
C ASP A 195 6.75 -14.40 7.98
N HIS A 196 6.79 -14.45 9.30
CA HIS A 196 6.32 -13.38 10.17
C HIS A 196 7.29 -12.19 10.26
N ASN A 197 8.53 -12.37 9.79
CA ASN A 197 9.56 -11.34 9.74
C ASN A 197 9.82 -10.87 8.30
N HIS A 198 8.88 -11.15 7.38
CA HIS A 198 9.03 -10.75 5.98
C HIS A 198 9.30 -9.23 5.90
N PRO A 199 10.32 -8.77 5.15
CA PRO A 199 10.74 -7.37 5.16
C PRO A 199 9.61 -6.37 4.86
N LEU A 200 8.68 -6.75 3.99
CA LEU A 200 7.54 -5.92 3.58
C LEU A 200 6.56 -5.63 4.72
N ILE A 201 6.48 -6.51 5.74
CA ILE A 201 5.54 -6.34 6.86
C ILE A 201 5.82 -5.02 7.59
N ASP A 202 7.08 -4.64 7.78
CA ASP A 202 7.41 -3.38 8.45
C ASP A 202 6.95 -2.16 7.62
N THR A 203 7.24 -2.18 6.31
CA THR A 203 6.86 -1.13 5.36
C THR A 203 5.35 -0.94 5.34
N ILE A 204 4.60 -2.05 5.25
CA ILE A 204 3.15 -2.06 5.15
C ILE A 204 2.52 -1.70 6.50
N LEU A 205 2.97 -2.21 7.64
CA LEU A 205 2.40 -1.81 8.93
C LEU A 205 2.52 -0.31 9.20
N LYS A 206 3.59 0.32 8.67
CA LYS A 206 3.93 1.71 8.96
C LYS A 206 3.53 2.71 7.88
N HIS A 207 2.91 2.30 6.78
CA HIS A 207 2.65 3.25 5.67
C HIS A 207 1.70 4.40 6.05
N HIS A 208 0.90 4.26 7.12
CA HIS A 208 0.12 5.35 7.71
C HIS A 208 0.79 6.02 8.92
N GLU A 209 1.89 5.48 9.43
CA GLU A 209 2.67 6.07 10.52
C GLU A 209 3.42 7.32 10.09
N ASN A 210 3.63 8.27 11.02
CA ASN A 210 4.34 9.52 10.77
C ASN A 210 5.76 9.44 11.37
N LEU A 211 6.69 10.28 10.90
CA LEU A 211 8.03 10.42 11.53
C LEU A 211 7.92 10.70 13.04
N ASP A 212 6.97 11.52 13.46
CA ASP A 212 6.73 11.89 14.86
C ASP A 212 5.88 10.88 15.67
N GLY A 213 5.42 9.79 15.03
CA GLY A 213 4.57 8.78 15.65
C GLY A 213 3.11 9.17 15.89
N SER A 214 2.65 10.28 15.31
CA SER A 214 1.23 10.70 15.37
C SER A 214 0.31 9.94 14.41
N GLY A 215 0.85 8.99 13.62
CA GLY A 215 0.09 8.20 12.64
C GLY A 215 -0.66 7.02 13.26
N PHE A 216 -0.98 6.03 12.44
CA PHE A 216 -1.75 4.84 12.85
C PHE A 216 -1.29 3.61 12.04
N PRO A 217 -1.65 2.36 12.43
CA PRO A 217 -2.45 1.98 13.61
C PRO A 217 -1.67 1.81 14.92
N LEU A 218 -0.35 1.72 14.86
CA LEU A 218 0.53 1.43 16.00
C LEU A 218 0.91 2.69 16.80
N LYS A 219 0.81 3.87 16.18
CA LYS A 219 1.20 5.17 16.75
C LYS A 219 2.66 5.18 17.19
N VAL A 220 3.54 4.87 16.23
CA VAL A 220 4.99 4.72 16.39
C VAL A 220 5.72 5.59 15.39
N ALA A 221 6.89 6.12 15.77
CA ALA A 221 7.74 6.84 14.83
C ALA A 221 8.17 5.94 13.67
N ASN A 222 8.05 6.45 12.45
CA ASN A 222 8.39 5.73 11.23
C ASN A 222 9.61 6.34 10.54
N ASN A 223 10.72 5.61 10.50
CA ASN A 223 11.93 6.00 9.78
C ASN A 223 12.20 5.10 8.56
N ASN A 224 11.22 4.29 8.14
CA ASN A 224 11.36 3.40 6.99
C ASN A 224 11.06 4.19 5.70
N ILE A 225 12.09 4.41 4.88
CA ILE A 225 11.97 5.20 3.65
C ILE A 225 10.98 4.59 2.64
N ASN A 226 10.92 3.27 2.51
CA ASN A 226 9.97 2.59 1.60
C ASN A 226 8.53 2.88 2.03
N SER A 227 8.29 2.93 3.33
CA SER A 227 6.99 3.25 3.92
C SER A 227 6.59 4.71 3.65
N HIS A 228 7.55 5.63 3.64
CA HIS A 228 7.32 7.04 3.28
C HIS A 228 7.06 7.24 1.78
N ILE A 229 7.76 6.50 0.91
CA ILE A 229 7.47 6.48 -0.54
C ILE A 229 6.04 6.00 -0.78
N LEU A 230 5.66 4.87 -0.17
CA LEU A 230 4.30 4.36 -0.25
C LEU A 230 3.27 5.37 0.27
N LYS A 231 3.53 5.99 1.43
CA LYS A 231 2.63 6.97 2.04
C LYS A 231 2.38 8.19 1.16
N ILE A 232 3.43 8.74 0.53
CA ILE A 232 3.28 9.92 -0.31
C ILE A 232 2.53 9.57 -1.60
N SER A 233 2.77 8.38 -2.17
CA SER A 233 2.03 7.89 -3.34
C SER A 233 0.56 7.60 -3.03
N ASP A 234 0.28 6.93 -1.91
CA ASP A 234 -1.06 6.68 -1.39
C ASP A 234 -1.84 7.99 -1.18
N THR A 235 -1.20 8.96 -0.52
CA THR A 235 -1.79 10.29 -0.29
C THR A 235 -2.08 11.00 -1.60
N PHE A 236 -1.11 11.05 -2.52
CA PHE A 236 -1.25 11.75 -3.78
C PHE A 236 -2.37 11.15 -4.63
N ASP A 237 -2.38 9.82 -4.82
CA ASP A 237 -3.45 9.18 -5.59
C ASP A 237 -4.82 9.34 -4.92
N ALA A 238 -4.92 9.21 -3.59
CA ALA A 238 -6.18 9.37 -2.89
C ALA A 238 -6.78 10.79 -2.96
N LEU A 239 -5.98 11.81 -3.29
CA LEU A 239 -6.40 13.20 -3.46
C LEU A 239 -6.88 13.49 -4.89
N ILE A 240 -6.20 12.93 -5.89
CA ILE A 240 -6.50 13.16 -7.32
C ILE A 240 -7.47 12.12 -7.90
N SER A 241 -7.63 10.96 -7.26
CA SER A 241 -8.57 9.94 -7.71
C SER A 241 -10.00 10.33 -7.32
N ALA A 242 -10.92 10.34 -8.29
CA ALA A 242 -12.33 10.62 -8.07
C ALA A 242 -12.96 9.53 -7.18
N ARG A 243 -13.30 9.88 -5.92
CA ARG A 243 -14.12 9.06 -5.03
C ARG A 243 -15.54 9.60 -4.99
N PRO A 244 -16.57 8.75 -4.98
CA PRO A 244 -17.93 9.18 -4.64
C PRO A 244 -17.89 9.98 -3.32
N PHE A 245 -18.45 11.19 -3.32
CA PHE A 245 -18.62 12.03 -2.12
C PHE A 245 -17.36 12.64 -1.48
N ARG A 246 -16.21 12.65 -2.18
CA ARG A 246 -14.99 13.37 -1.74
C ARG A 246 -14.64 14.50 -2.71
N LYS A 247 -14.09 15.61 -2.20
CA LYS A 247 -13.53 16.69 -3.03
C LYS A 247 -12.40 16.10 -3.89
N PHE A 248 -12.48 16.30 -5.21
CA PHE A 248 -11.37 16.11 -6.13
C PHE A 248 -10.39 17.26 -5.95
N TYR A 249 -9.10 16.94 -5.81
CA TYR A 249 -8.03 17.93 -5.78
C TYR A 249 -7.32 17.93 -7.12
N SER A 250 -6.98 19.12 -7.63
CA SER A 250 -6.06 19.19 -8.75
C SER A 250 -4.72 18.54 -8.39
N PRO A 251 -3.95 18.06 -9.38
CA PRO A 251 -2.58 17.59 -9.14
C PRO A 251 -1.72 18.63 -8.40
N LYS A 252 -1.95 19.92 -8.66
CA LYS A 252 -1.28 21.04 -7.98
C LYS A 252 -1.68 21.15 -6.50
N GLU A 253 -2.98 21.09 -6.19
CA GLU A 253 -3.45 21.06 -4.81
C GLU A 253 -2.93 19.80 -4.08
N ALA A 254 -2.96 18.64 -4.74
CA ALA A 254 -2.47 17.38 -4.17
C ALA A 254 -0.96 17.43 -3.87
N PHE A 255 -0.15 17.98 -4.79
CA PHE A 255 1.26 18.23 -4.56
C PHE A 255 1.47 19.14 -3.35
N LYS A 256 0.70 20.23 -3.26
CA LYS A 256 0.84 21.18 -2.14
C LYS A 256 0.56 20.51 -0.79
N ILE A 257 -0.46 19.67 -0.72
CA ILE A 257 -0.76 18.88 0.49
C ILE A 257 0.37 17.92 0.84
N CYS A 258 0.94 17.24 -0.16
CA CYS A 258 2.11 16.38 -0.01
C CYS A 258 3.33 17.14 0.53
N GLU A 259 3.61 18.33 -0.02
CA GLU A 259 4.68 19.21 0.45
C GLU A 259 4.44 19.67 1.91
N ASP A 260 3.20 20.03 2.27
CA ASP A 260 2.85 20.45 3.62
C ASP A 260 3.04 19.32 4.65
N LEU A 261 2.73 18.07 4.28
CA LEU A 261 3.00 16.90 5.14
C LEU A 261 4.50 16.71 5.39
N ILE A 262 5.34 16.91 4.37
CA ILE A 262 6.79 16.84 4.50
C ILE A 262 7.31 17.98 5.39
N ASN A 263 6.88 19.21 5.14
CA ASN A 263 7.28 20.39 5.92
C ASN A 263 6.83 20.31 7.39
N ALA A 264 5.69 19.68 7.65
CA ALA A 264 5.19 19.40 9.00
C ALA A 264 5.92 18.25 9.70
N GLY A 265 6.96 17.66 9.09
CA GLY A 265 7.73 16.56 9.65
C GLY A 265 6.92 15.28 9.80
N LYS A 266 5.94 15.03 8.90
CA LYS A 266 5.15 13.78 8.90
C LYS A 266 5.78 12.72 8.00
N ILE A 267 6.41 13.14 6.91
CA ILE A 267 7.02 12.30 5.87
C ILE A 267 8.50 12.68 5.72
N ALA A 268 9.34 11.71 5.37
CA ALA A 268 10.78 11.93 5.13
C ALA A 268 11.03 13.04 4.10
N PRO A 269 11.88 14.05 4.40
CA PRO A 269 12.13 15.18 3.52
C PRO A 269 12.89 14.82 2.24
N ASP A 270 13.65 13.73 2.26
CA ASP A 270 14.45 13.26 1.13
C ASP A 270 13.63 12.93 -0.12
N ILE A 271 12.32 12.71 0.03
CA ILE A 271 11.41 12.38 -1.08
C ILE A 271 10.92 13.64 -1.82
N LEU A 272 10.98 14.83 -1.18
CA LEU A 272 10.42 16.07 -1.73
C LEU A 272 10.96 16.44 -3.13
N PRO A 273 12.28 16.34 -3.42
CA PRO A 273 12.78 16.71 -4.74
C PRO A 273 12.17 15.89 -5.89
N ILE A 274 11.89 14.61 -5.64
CA ILE A 274 11.30 13.71 -6.66
C ILE A 274 9.85 14.11 -6.91
N ILE A 275 9.06 14.30 -5.84
CA ILE A 275 7.65 14.69 -5.96
C ILE A 275 7.53 16.07 -6.61
N TYR A 276 8.46 16.98 -6.32
CA TYR A 276 8.52 18.30 -6.98
C TYR A 276 8.81 18.19 -8.47
N SER A 277 9.69 17.27 -8.89
CA SER A 277 9.95 17.03 -10.32
C SER A 277 8.70 16.58 -11.08
N TYR A 278 7.83 15.78 -10.44
CA TYR A 278 6.57 15.33 -11.06
C TYR A 278 5.54 16.46 -11.09
N TYR A 279 5.49 17.29 -10.04
CA TYR A 279 4.67 18.49 -10.06
C TYR A 279 5.05 19.44 -11.20
N LEU A 280 6.35 19.71 -11.38
CA LEU A 280 6.83 20.56 -12.48
C LEU A 280 6.48 20.00 -13.86
N PHE A 281 6.40 18.67 -14.00
CA PHE A 281 5.94 18.04 -15.22
C PHE A 281 4.45 18.28 -15.44
N ILE A 282 3.63 18.10 -14.40
CA ILE A 282 2.17 18.24 -14.50
C ILE A 282 1.76 19.71 -14.71
N ASP A 283 2.43 20.66 -14.05
CA ASP A 283 2.15 22.11 -14.17
C ASP A 283 2.42 22.66 -15.59
N GLN A 284 3.17 21.94 -16.43
CA GLN A 284 3.39 22.30 -17.85
C GLN A 284 2.16 22.04 -18.73
N TYR A 285 1.18 21.27 -18.25
CA TYR A 285 -0.06 20.96 -18.96
C TYR A 285 -1.24 21.68 -18.28
N PRO A 286 -1.67 22.85 -18.79
CA PRO A 286 -2.72 23.63 -18.14
C PRO A 286 -4.03 22.86 -18.00
N GLU A 287 -4.74 23.12 -16.91
CA GLU A 287 -6.09 22.60 -16.70
C GLU A 287 -7.06 23.32 -17.64
N ASP A 288 -7.57 22.60 -18.64
CA ASP A 288 -8.72 23.03 -19.46
C ASP A 288 -10.04 22.98 -18.68
#